data_AF-A0A8G1H5Q8-F1
#
_entry.id   AF-A0A8G1H5Q8-F1
#
_cell.length_a   1.000
_cell.length_b   1.000
_cell.length_c   1.000
_cell.angle_alpha   90.00
_cell.angle_beta   90.00
_cell.angle_gamma   90.00
#
_symmetry.space_group_name_H-M   'P 1'
#
loop_
_entity.id
_entity.type
_entity.pdbx_description
1 polymer ?
#
loop_
_entity_poly.entity_id
_entity_poly.type
_entity_poly.pdbx_seq_one_letter_code
_entity_poly.pdbx_strand_id
1 'polypeptide(L)'
;MGTTRVNFRLPEDLIQKTDVAAEITHKNRTEILIEALQEYLDDVEDDEKFKEAVVELYLNDQIEFYVLKKFIGRQDAEAVKASKTLLDQGDELVDELADL
;
A
#
# COMPACT_ATOMS: atom_id res chain seq x y z
N MET A 1 2.78 5.18 18.61
CA MET A 1 1.94 5.34 17.41
C MET A 1 0.50 5.51 17.87
N GLY A 2 -0.25 6.47 17.31
CA GLY A 2 -1.67 6.62 17.63
C GLY A 2 -2.51 5.58 16.89
N THR A 3 -3.69 5.26 17.40
CA THR A 3 -4.68 4.43 16.69
C THR A 3 -5.75 5.33 16.07
N THR A 4 -6.24 4.94 14.90
CA THR A 4 -7.38 5.59 14.25
C THR A 4 -8.54 4.62 14.23
N ARG A 5 -9.71 5.04 14.72
CA ARG A 5 -10.90 4.20 14.70
C ARG A 5 -11.48 4.15 13.29
N VAL A 6 -11.66 2.93 12.79
CA VAL A 6 -12.25 2.62 11.49
C VAL A 6 -13.43 1.67 11.69
N ASN A 7 -14.42 1.71 10.79
CA ASN A 7 -15.59 0.83 10.84
C ASN A 7 -15.57 -0.10 9.62
N PHE A 8 -15.63 -1.41 9.86
CA PHE A 8 -15.66 -2.43 8.81
C PHE A 8 -16.98 -3.20 8.83
N ARG A 9 -17.39 -3.69 7.65
CA ARG A 9 -18.44 -4.69 7.54
C ARG A 9 -17.77 -6.03 7.27
N LEU A 10 -17.98 -6.98 8.16
CA LEU A 10 -17.44 -8.33 8.06
C LEU A 10 -18.59 -9.33 7.94
N PRO A 11 -18.43 -10.43 7.17
CA PRO A 11 -19.40 -11.51 7.17
C PRO A 11 -19.63 -12.07 8.58
N GLU A 12 -20.87 -12.44 8.91
CA GLU A 12 -21.21 -12.96 10.26
C GLU A 12 -20.35 -14.16 10.65
N ASP A 13 -20.13 -15.08 9.71
CA ASP A 13 -19.26 -16.26 9.91
C ASP A 13 -17.83 -15.87 10.30
N LEU A 14 -17.30 -14.78 9.74
CA LEU A 14 -15.95 -14.32 10.06
C LEU A 14 -15.91 -13.78 11.49
N ILE A 15 -16.92 -12.99 11.88
CA ILE A 15 -17.04 -12.45 13.24
C ILE A 15 -17.10 -13.59 14.26
N GLN A 16 -17.92 -14.62 14.02
CA GLN A 16 -18.04 -15.78 14.89
C GLN A 16 -16.71 -16.53 15.04
N LYS A 17 -15.97 -16.73 13.94
CA LYS A 17 -14.64 -17.36 13.99
C LYS A 17 -13.63 -16.51 14.76
N THR A 18 -13.64 -15.19 14.56
CA THR A 18 -12.78 -14.25 15.29
C THR A 18 -13.08 -14.25 16.78
N ASP A 19 -14.35 -14.38 17.18
CA ASP A 19 -14.75 -14.48 18.59
C ASP A 19 -14.20 -15.74 19.25
N VAL A 20 -14.33 -16.89 18.60
CA VAL A 20 -13.78 -18.14 19.11
C VAL A 20 -12.26 -18.06 19.22
N ALA A 21 -11.58 -17.49 18.22
CA ALA A 21 -10.14 -17.29 18.27
C ALA A 21 -9.73 -16.37 19.43
N ALA A 22 -10.41 -15.24 19.59
CA ALA A 22 -10.18 -14.28 20.66
C ALA A 22 -10.27 -14.91 22.06
N GLU A 23 -11.29 -15.74 22.30
CA GLU A 23 -11.47 -16.48 23.55
C GLU A 23 -10.32 -17.46 23.82
N ILE A 24 -9.91 -18.23 22.80
CA ILE A 24 -8.83 -19.23 22.92
C ILE A 24 -7.47 -18.56 23.14
N THR A 25 -7.20 -17.45 22.46
CA THR A 25 -5.90 -16.78 22.52
C THR A 25 -5.82 -15.72 23.62
N HIS A 26 -6.90 -15.48 24.36
CA HIS A 26 -7.04 -14.39 25.34
C HIS A 26 -6.71 -13.01 24.76
N LYS A 27 -7.16 -12.76 23.52
CA LYS A 27 -6.98 -11.48 22.79
C LYS A 27 -8.33 -10.87 22.50
N ASN A 28 -8.38 -9.58 22.20
CA ASN A 28 -9.59 -8.94 21.69
C ASN A 28 -9.65 -8.98 20.15
N ARG A 29 -10.85 -8.75 19.58
CA ARG A 29 -11.06 -8.74 18.11
C ARG A 29 -10.13 -7.79 17.37
N THR A 30 -9.81 -6.64 17.96
CA THR A 30 -8.91 -5.65 17.34
C THR A 30 -7.49 -6.20 17.26
N GLU A 31 -7.00 -6.87 18.30
CA GLU A 31 -5.67 -7.50 18.29
C GLU A 31 -5.58 -8.59 17.21
N ILE A 32 -6.59 -9.45 17.11
CA ILE A 32 -6.66 -10.49 16.05
C ILE A 32 -6.64 -9.86 14.66
N LEU A 33 -7.40 -8.79 14.43
CA LEU A 33 -7.44 -8.10 13.15
C LEU A 33 -6.13 -7.37 12.84
N ILE A 34 -5.47 -6.79 13.84
CA ILE A 34 -4.16 -6.14 13.67
C ILE A 34 -3.13 -7.19 13.25
N GLU A 35 -3.04 -8.31 13.96
CA GLU A 35 -2.08 -9.37 13.66
C GLU A 35 -2.30 -9.96 12.28
N ALA A 36 -3.54 -10.31 11.93
CA ALA A 36 -3.87 -10.86 10.63
C ALA A 36 -3.58 -9.86 9.48
N LEU A 37 -3.83 -8.57 9.71
CA LEU A 37 -3.53 -7.55 8.72
C LEU A 37 -2.01 -7.33 8.58
N GLN A 38 -1.27 -7.37 9.67
CA GLN A 38 0.20 -7.27 9.64
C GLN A 38 0.81 -8.45 8.89
N GLU A 39 0.39 -9.69 9.21
CA GLU A 39 0.86 -10.89 8.53
C GLU A 39 0.58 -10.83 7.02
N TYR A 40 -0.65 -10.45 6.64
CA TYR A 40 -0.99 -10.26 5.22
C TYR A 40 -0.13 -9.19 4.55
N LEU A 41 0.11 -8.06 5.23
CA LEU A 41 0.91 -6.96 4.67
C LEU A 41 2.38 -7.34 4.54
N ASP A 42 2.95 -8.03 5.52
CA ASP A 42 4.33 -8.52 5.48
C ASP A 42 4.52 -9.49 4.30
N ASP A 43 3.55 -10.40 4.09
CA ASP A 43 3.57 -11.35 2.98
C ASP A 43 3.54 -10.66 1.59
N VAL A 44 2.71 -9.62 1.42
CA VAL A 44 2.63 -8.90 0.14
C VAL A 44 3.74 -7.87 -0.03
N GLU A 45 4.31 -7.34 1.05
CA GLU A 45 5.43 -6.40 1.00
C GLU A 45 6.70 -7.04 0.44
N ASP A 46 6.86 -8.36 0.54
CA ASP A 46 7.97 -9.09 -0.08
C ASP A 46 7.70 -9.57 -1.51
N ASP A 47 6.46 -9.44 -2.02
CA ASP A 47 6.10 -9.81 -3.38
C ASP A 47 6.56 -8.75 -4.41
N GLU A 48 7.45 -9.15 -5.34
CA GLU A 48 7.94 -8.27 -6.41
C GLU A 48 6.81 -7.69 -7.28
N LYS A 49 5.75 -8.47 -7.56
CA LYS A 49 4.60 -8.00 -8.35
C LYS A 49 3.81 -6.95 -7.59
N PHE A 50 3.73 -7.07 -6.28
CA PHE A 50 3.09 -6.07 -5.44
C PHE A 50 3.89 -4.77 -5.48
N LYS A 51 5.22 -4.83 -5.35
CA LYS A 51 6.09 -3.65 -5.47
C LYS A 51 5.95 -2.97 -6.83
N GLU A 52 5.92 -3.75 -7.91
CA GLU A 52 5.71 -3.23 -9.27
C GLU A 52 4.35 -2.52 -9.39
N ALA A 53 3.27 -3.12 -8.88
CA ALA A 53 1.95 -2.49 -8.86
C ALA A 53 1.93 -1.18 -8.05
N VAL A 54 2.63 -1.12 -6.90
CA VAL A 54 2.75 0.11 -6.11
C VAL A 54 3.51 1.20 -6.89
N VAL A 55 4.55 0.83 -7.66
CA VAL A 55 5.26 1.76 -8.55
C VAL A 55 4.32 2.31 -9.63
N GLU A 56 3.53 1.46 -10.28
CA GLU A 56 2.54 1.90 -11.28
C GLU A 56 1.51 2.87 -10.69
N LEU A 57 1.00 2.60 -9.49
CA LEU A 57 0.08 3.52 -8.80
C LEU A 57 0.70 4.89 -8.58
N TYR A 58 2.00 4.95 -8.26
CA TYR A 58 2.71 6.21 -8.07
C TYR A 58 2.95 6.95 -9.40
N LEU A 59 3.36 6.23 -10.45
CA LEU A 59 3.53 6.82 -11.78
C LEU A 59 2.21 7.41 -12.29
N ASN A 60 1.07 6.78 -11.95
CA ASN A 60 -0.27 7.26 -12.29
C ASN A 60 -0.90 8.27 -11.28
N ASP A 61 -0.11 8.83 -10.35
CA ASP A 61 -0.57 9.81 -9.33
C ASP A 61 -1.72 9.32 -8.43
N GLN A 62 -1.89 8.01 -8.29
CA GLN A 62 -2.92 7.42 -7.43
C GLN A 62 -2.47 7.29 -5.97
N ILE A 63 -1.16 7.34 -5.73
CA ILE A 63 -0.57 7.36 -4.40
C ILE A 63 0.52 8.42 -4.28
N GLU A 64 0.69 8.92 -3.06
CA GLU A 64 1.72 9.89 -2.73
C GLU A 64 3.11 9.25 -2.57
N PHE A 65 4.17 10.04 -2.76
CA PHE A 65 5.56 9.58 -2.63
C PHE A 65 5.87 8.94 -1.26
N TYR A 66 5.24 9.44 -0.19
CA TYR A 66 5.45 8.86 1.15
C TYR A 66 4.88 7.44 1.27
N VAL A 67 3.84 7.10 0.48
CA VAL A 67 3.25 5.76 0.44
C VAL A 67 4.20 4.83 -0.32
N LEU A 68 4.64 5.23 -1.51
CA LEU A 68 5.63 4.48 -2.30
C LEU A 68 6.86 4.13 -1.45
N LYS A 69 7.42 5.12 -0.74
CA LYS A 69 8.59 4.95 0.13
C LYS A 69 8.39 3.93 1.26
N LYS A 70 7.16 3.73 1.73
CA LYS A 70 6.88 2.72 2.77
C LYS A 70 7.02 1.30 2.23
N PHE A 71 6.60 1.08 0.98
CA PHE A 71 6.55 -0.25 0.37
C PHE A 71 7.85 -0.68 -0.32
N ILE A 72 8.55 0.24 -1.00
CA ILE A 72 9.79 -0.10 -1.73
C ILE A 72 11.05 0.49 -1.08
N GLY A 73 10.91 1.10 0.10
CA GLY A 73 12.01 1.76 0.79
C GLY A 73 12.43 3.08 0.13
N ARG A 74 13.38 3.77 0.78
CA ARG A 74 13.79 5.12 0.36
C ARG A 74 14.53 5.13 -0.97
N GLN A 75 15.51 4.24 -1.13
CA GLN A 75 16.41 4.27 -2.27
C GLN A 75 15.66 4.04 -3.58
N ASP A 76 14.85 2.99 -3.62
CA ASP A 76 14.11 2.62 -4.83
C ASP A 76 13.01 3.65 -5.12
N ALA A 77 12.35 4.19 -4.09
CA ALA A 77 11.39 5.27 -4.28
C ALA A 77 12.02 6.53 -4.91
N GLU A 78 13.20 6.96 -4.47
CA GLU A 78 13.89 8.11 -5.07
C GLU A 78 14.28 7.84 -6.53
N ALA A 79 14.67 6.60 -6.87
CA ALA A 79 14.97 6.21 -8.25
C ALA A 79 13.72 6.24 -9.15
N VAL A 80 12.59 5.73 -8.64
CA VAL A 80 11.29 5.79 -9.33
C VAL A 80 10.84 7.24 -9.50
N LYS A 81 10.98 8.09 -8.48
CA LYS A 81 10.64 9.52 -8.56
C LYS A 81 11.48 10.25 -9.60
N ALA A 82 12.79 10.01 -9.65
CA ALA A 82 13.65 10.59 -10.67
C ALA A 82 13.23 10.15 -12.08
N SER A 83 12.87 8.87 -12.24
CA SER A 83 12.37 8.33 -13.51
C SER A 83 11.05 9.00 -13.92
N LYS A 84 10.11 9.18 -12.98
CA LYS A 84 8.85 9.88 -13.22
C LYS A 84 9.09 11.32 -13.71
N THR A 85 9.93 12.09 -13.01
CA THR A 85 10.24 13.47 -13.41
C THR A 85 10.84 13.57 -14.82
N LEU A 86 11.64 12.58 -15.23
CA LEU A 86 12.18 12.55 -16.59
C LEU A 86 11.11 12.22 -17.64
N LEU A 87 10.14 11.36 -17.31
CA LEU A 87 9.02 11.06 -18.19
C LEU A 87 8.12 12.28 -18.36
N ASP A 88 7.77 12.96 -17.26
CA ASP A 88 6.95 14.17 -17.27
C ASP A 88 7.59 15.27 -18.15
N GLN A 89 8.91 15.47 -18.03
CA GLN A 89 9.65 16.41 -18.90
C GLN A 89 9.70 15.97 -20.36
N GLY A 90 9.75 14.67 -20.62
CA GLY A 90 9.72 14.11 -21.97
C GLY A 90 8.39 14.37 -22.66
N ASP A 91 7.28 14.17 -21.94
CA ASP A 91 5.93 14.41 -22.45
C ASP A 91 5.71 15.89 -22.77
N GLU A 92 6.16 16.80 -21.89
CA GLU A 92 6.13 18.25 -22.14
C GLU A 92 6.86 18.65 -23.44
N LEU A 93 8.02 18.04 -23.72
CA LEU A 93 8.77 18.30 -24.96
C LEU A 93 8.09 17.72 -26.20
N VAL A 94 7.40 16.60 -26.08
CA VAL A 94 6.65 15.99 -27.19
C VAL A 94 5.47 16.88 -27.57
N ASP A 95 4.75 17.42 -26.58
CA ASP A 95 3.64 18.34 -26.80
C ASP A 95 4.12 19.64 -27.48
N GLU A 96 5.24 20.21 -27.03
CA GLU A 96 5.83 21.42 -27.65
C GLU A 96 6.23 21.18 -29.12
N LEU A 97 6.75 19.99 -29.45
CA LEU A 97 7.10 19.63 -30.82
C LEU A 97 5.88 19.32 -31.71
N ALA A 98 4.77 18.84 -31.13
CA ALA A 98 3.55 18.54 -31.86
C ALA A 98 2.76 19.81 -32.25
N ASP A 99 2.95 20.91 -31.50
CA ASP A 99 2.32 22.21 -31.73
C ASP A 99 3.07 23.12 -32.74
N LEU A 100 4.20 22.65 -33.31
CA LEU A 100 5.03 23.33 -34.33
C LEU A 100 4.70 22.89 -35.76
#